data_AF-G4ZX38-F1
#
_entry.id   AF-G4ZX38-F1
#
_cell.length_a   1.000
_cell.length_b   1.000
_cell.length_c   1.000
_cell.angle_alpha   90.00
_cell.angle_beta   90.00
_cell.angle_gamma   90.00
#
_symmetry.space_group_name_H-M   'P 1'
#
loop_
_entity.id
_entity.type
_entity.pdbx_description
1 polymer ?
#
loop_
_entity_poly.entity_id
_entity_poly.type
_entity_poly.pdbx_seq_one_letter_code
_entity_poly.pdbx_strand_id
1 'polypeptide(L)'
;MVLVSVWELIFCLMLMAWLSLGLVEDVHHHALIIARGHTLSTKDVLANALGTMATMTLRNMYRRQRHVQRQRTTPEKRMEALGYRYNIALSIMGYHVESTGSVKVFQGSSEANGTRFFNLTINKTNPRASQGEKRALLQMYLVAEHAKIDPHTTVWPRIGALEPISIWKSLALYSCGAMGGGLVALSVFLSEDASGAAETAVSALLTSIFFSGVHLCCCQRQLLKSIVTSFHFLFLLFQIVAIGVCVVDMLSWRWHCACGVMCSGVLAFTVLTIDALTPVMKQRLRFNYWMVVGGIVLFWLVQMELLLDVLVLGQLDLKDRVSLDFVVLGTHSQFHVAPFLLSRVVTVLVWAVRYVFVALTHHNDNALVLLRGNVEFDYENWKRLTSYGPVERQRG
;
A
#
# COMPACT_ATOMS: atom_id res chain seq x y z
N MET A 1 -2.07 11.01 24.97
CA MET A 1 -2.38 10.09 23.85
C MET A 1 -1.15 9.45 23.21
N VAL A 2 -0.08 10.19 22.84
CA VAL A 2 1.15 9.56 22.30
C VAL A 2 1.80 8.60 23.31
N LEU A 3 1.80 8.96 24.61
CA LEU A 3 2.29 8.11 25.69
C LEU A 3 1.57 6.75 25.76
N VAL A 4 0.26 6.71 25.52
CA VAL A 4 -0.55 5.48 25.54
C VAL A 4 -0.14 4.56 24.40
N SER A 5 0.09 5.10 23.19
CA SER A 5 0.56 4.31 22.05
C SER A 5 2.00 3.80 22.23
N VAL A 6 2.86 4.56 22.92
CA VAL A 6 4.22 4.11 23.28
C VAL A 6 4.13 2.94 24.26
N TRP A 7 3.28 3.08 25.30
CA TRP A 7 3.06 2.01 26.27
C TRP A 7 2.51 0.74 25.62
N GLU A 8 1.51 0.87 24.75
CA GLU A 8 0.93 -0.25 23.99
C GLU A 8 1.97 -0.96 23.12
N LEU A 9 2.86 -0.20 22.45
CA LEU A 9 3.96 -0.75 21.66
C LEU A 9 4.96 -1.51 22.53
N ILE A 10 5.41 -0.90 23.63
CA ILE A 10 6.33 -1.54 24.59
C ILE A 10 5.70 -2.81 25.14
N PHE A 11 4.42 -2.75 25.53
CA PHE A 11 3.67 -3.90 26.02
C PHE A 11 3.61 -5.02 24.98
N CYS A 12 3.28 -4.72 23.71
CA CYS A 12 3.25 -5.73 22.65
C CYS A 12 4.62 -6.37 22.40
N LEU A 13 5.69 -5.57 22.40
CA LEU A 13 7.07 -6.06 22.21
C LEU A 13 7.54 -6.90 23.40
N MET A 14 7.26 -6.44 24.61
CA MET A 14 7.57 -7.19 25.83
C MET A 14 6.77 -8.49 25.90
N LEU A 15 5.47 -8.48 25.60
CA LEU A 15 4.64 -9.67 25.60
C LEU A 15 5.09 -10.68 24.53
N MET A 16 5.47 -10.20 23.34
CA MET A 16 6.07 -11.04 22.31
C MET A 16 7.37 -11.68 22.80
N ALA A 17 8.26 -10.90 23.44
CA ALA A 17 9.49 -11.41 24.02
C ALA A 17 9.18 -12.44 25.13
N TRP A 18 8.25 -12.15 26.03
CA TRP A 18 7.86 -13.03 27.13
C TRP A 18 7.31 -14.38 26.64
N LEU A 19 6.42 -14.34 25.65
CA LEU A 19 5.87 -15.54 25.01
C LEU A 19 6.94 -16.28 24.22
N SER A 20 7.82 -15.57 23.51
CA SER A 20 8.93 -16.18 22.78
C SER A 20 9.87 -16.95 23.71
N LEU A 21 10.13 -16.41 24.90
CA LEU A 21 11.05 -17.02 25.86
C LEU A 21 10.41 -18.12 26.70
N GLY A 22 9.12 -18.42 26.53
CA GLY A 22 8.42 -19.41 27.34
C GLY A 22 8.35 -19.04 28.83
N LEU A 23 8.56 -17.76 29.16
CA LEU A 23 8.60 -17.23 30.52
C LEU A 23 7.18 -17.01 31.10
N VAL A 24 6.13 -17.37 30.36
CA VAL A 24 4.75 -17.33 30.84
C VAL A 24 4.41 -18.72 31.37
N GLU A 25 4.52 -18.88 32.68
CA GLU A 25 4.13 -20.11 33.39
C GLU A 25 2.64 -20.43 33.13
N ASP A 26 2.31 -21.72 33.01
CA ASP A 26 0.96 -22.30 32.79
C ASP A 26 0.27 -22.11 31.41
N VAL A 27 0.92 -21.49 30.41
CA VAL A 27 0.35 -21.45 29.05
C VAL A 27 0.60 -22.77 28.32
N HIS A 28 -0.43 -23.61 28.23
CA HIS A 28 -0.39 -24.84 27.45
C HIS A 28 -0.36 -24.50 25.95
N HIS A 29 0.82 -24.68 25.33
CA HIS A 29 0.97 -24.49 23.90
C HIS A 29 0.38 -25.67 23.14
N HIS A 30 -0.82 -25.48 22.58
CA HIS A 30 -1.42 -26.48 21.69
C HIS A 30 -0.80 -26.40 20.30
N ALA A 31 -0.48 -27.56 19.74
CA ALA A 31 -0.17 -27.69 18.32
C ALA A 31 -1.47 -27.57 17.52
N LEU A 32 -1.58 -26.52 16.71
CA LEU A 32 -2.77 -26.23 15.90
C LEU A 32 -2.78 -27.07 14.63
N ILE A 33 -1.61 -27.24 14.00
CA ILE A 33 -1.42 -28.01 12.78
C ILE A 33 -0.16 -28.84 12.96
N ILE A 34 -0.28 -30.15 12.76
CA ILE A 34 0.86 -31.07 12.67
C ILE A 34 0.81 -31.66 11.27
N ALA A 35 1.73 -31.24 10.40
CA ALA A 35 1.81 -31.72 9.03
C ALA A 35 3.27 -31.98 8.65
N ARG A 36 3.57 -33.20 8.16
CA ARG A 36 4.93 -33.66 7.79
C ARG A 36 6.04 -33.43 8.83
N GLY A 37 5.71 -33.34 10.12
CA GLY A 37 6.68 -33.08 11.18
C GLY A 37 6.90 -31.59 11.49
N HIS A 38 6.25 -30.69 10.74
CA HIS A 38 6.12 -29.29 11.11
C HIS A 38 4.98 -29.13 12.09
N THR A 39 5.24 -28.43 13.19
CA THR A 39 4.22 -28.11 14.19
C THR A 39 3.98 -26.61 14.19
N LEU A 40 2.76 -26.20 13.86
CA LEU A 40 2.32 -24.82 14.04
C LEU A 40 1.82 -24.68 15.47
N SER A 41 2.60 -24.03 16.33
CA SER A 41 2.19 -23.81 17.71
C SER A 41 1.33 -22.56 17.85
N THR A 42 0.41 -22.57 18.81
CA THR A 42 -0.28 -21.36 19.29
C THR A 42 0.69 -20.23 19.64
N LYS A 43 1.89 -20.56 20.14
CA LYS A 43 2.98 -19.62 20.43
C LYS A 43 3.39 -18.82 19.18
N ASP A 44 3.57 -19.50 18.05
CA ASP A 44 4.03 -18.89 16.79
C ASP A 44 2.98 -17.97 16.21
N VAL A 45 1.71 -18.37 16.31
CA VAL A 45 0.57 -17.54 15.89
C VAL A 45 0.47 -16.28 16.75
N LEU A 46 0.60 -16.41 18.07
CA LEU A 46 0.51 -15.26 18.98
C LEU A 46 1.67 -14.28 18.79
N ALA A 47 2.90 -14.77 18.67
CA ALA A 47 4.08 -13.92 18.44
C ALA A 47 3.95 -13.13 17.13
N ASN A 48 3.47 -13.80 16.07
CA ASN A 48 3.20 -13.16 14.78
C ASN A 48 2.07 -12.13 14.82
N ALA A 49 0.98 -12.44 15.53
CA ALA A 49 -0.13 -11.51 15.74
C ALA A 49 0.33 -10.27 16.51
N LEU A 50 1.11 -10.45 17.58
CA LEU A 50 1.70 -9.36 18.36
C LEU A 50 2.64 -8.50 17.52
N GLY A 51 3.43 -9.07 16.61
CA GLY A 51 4.29 -8.30 15.71
C GLY A 51 3.49 -7.46 14.72
N THR A 52 2.39 -8.01 14.23
CA THR A 52 1.47 -7.26 13.36
C THR A 52 0.77 -6.15 14.15
N MET A 53 0.38 -6.38 15.40
CA MET A 53 -0.17 -5.33 16.27
C MET A 53 0.87 -4.26 16.61
N ALA A 54 2.12 -4.63 16.91
CA ALA A 54 3.22 -3.70 17.17
C ALA A 54 3.50 -2.78 15.97
N THR A 55 3.50 -3.32 14.75
CA THR A 55 3.67 -2.49 13.54
C THR A 55 2.49 -1.54 13.31
N MET A 56 1.26 -1.96 13.62
CA MET A 56 0.06 -1.11 13.55
C MET A 56 0.02 -0.02 14.63
N THR A 57 0.49 -0.31 15.85
CA THR A 57 0.57 0.69 16.93
C THR A 57 1.67 1.70 16.63
N LEU A 58 2.83 1.25 16.15
CA LEU A 58 3.91 2.11 15.67
C LEU A 58 3.43 3.07 14.58
N ARG A 59 2.64 2.56 13.62
CA ARG A 59 1.98 3.39 12.60
C ARG A 59 1.12 4.48 13.22
N ASN A 60 0.22 4.08 14.11
CA ASN A 60 -0.74 4.99 14.73
C ASN A 60 0.00 6.07 15.52
N MET A 61 1.08 5.70 16.20
CA MET A 61 1.97 6.62 16.88
C MET A 61 2.64 7.59 15.92
N TYR A 62 3.29 7.11 14.85
CA TYR A 62 3.95 7.96 13.85
C TYR A 62 2.97 8.95 13.21
N ARG A 63 1.76 8.50 12.89
CA ARG A 63 0.69 9.35 12.34
C ARG A 63 0.27 10.44 13.32
N ARG A 64 0.06 10.09 14.59
CA ARG A 64 -0.29 11.05 15.63
C ARG A 64 0.83 12.06 15.85
N GLN A 65 2.09 11.63 15.83
CA GLN A 65 3.24 12.53 15.93
C GLN A 65 3.30 13.51 14.76
N ARG A 66 3.15 13.03 13.52
CA ARG A 66 3.10 13.90 12.33
C ARG A 66 1.93 14.88 12.37
N HIS A 67 0.76 14.44 12.87
CA HIS A 67 -0.39 15.31 13.06
C HIS A 67 -0.11 16.41 14.09
N VAL A 68 0.47 16.06 15.25
CA VAL A 68 0.86 17.04 16.27
C VAL A 68 1.91 18.03 15.72
N GLN A 69 2.88 17.54 14.94
CA GLN A 69 3.86 18.40 14.27
C GLN A 69 3.19 19.38 13.29
N ARG A 70 2.25 18.91 12.46
CA ARG A 70 1.48 19.77 11.53
C ARG A 70 0.64 20.81 12.27
N GLN A 71 0.00 20.43 13.37
CA GLN A 71 -0.74 21.38 14.22
C GLN A 71 0.17 22.44 14.85
N ARG A 72 1.41 22.09 15.19
CA ARG A 72 2.39 23.08 15.70
C ARG A 72 2.83 24.07 14.63
N THR A 73 2.96 23.64 13.38
CA THR A 73 3.39 24.51 12.27
C THR A 73 2.24 25.34 11.67
N THR A 74 0.99 24.91 11.86
CA THR A 74 -0.20 25.61 11.35
C THR A 74 -1.26 25.67 12.46
N PRO A 75 -1.04 26.53 13.48
CA PRO A 75 -1.86 26.55 14.69
C PRO A 75 -3.30 27.04 14.46
N GLU A 76 -3.62 27.66 13.32
CA GLU A 76 -4.95 28.19 13.05
C GLU A 76 -5.76 27.33 12.05
N LYS A 77 -6.89 26.81 12.55
CA LYS A 77 -8.17 26.53 11.84
C LYS A 77 -8.46 25.18 11.18
N ARG A 78 -7.57 24.18 11.13
CA ARG A 78 -7.94 22.90 10.45
C ARG A 78 -7.53 21.67 11.25
N MET A 79 -8.53 20.91 11.70
CA MET A 79 -8.35 19.61 12.33
C MET A 79 -8.43 18.52 11.26
N GLU A 80 -7.44 17.64 11.19
CA GLU A 80 -7.48 16.50 10.28
C GLU A 80 -8.38 15.40 10.88
N ALA A 81 -9.34 14.91 10.09
CA ALA A 81 -10.16 13.77 10.49
C ALA A 81 -9.34 12.48 10.37
N LEU A 82 -8.65 12.09 11.44
CA LEU A 82 -7.81 10.88 11.50
C LEU A 82 -8.55 9.58 11.09
N GLY A 83 -9.88 9.55 11.25
CA GLY A 83 -10.73 8.41 10.91
C GLY A 83 -11.35 8.45 9.50
N TYR A 84 -11.40 9.61 8.84
CA TYR A 84 -12.01 9.75 7.52
C TYR A 84 -10.94 9.90 6.45
N ARG A 85 -11.05 9.11 5.39
CA ARG A 85 -10.14 9.14 4.24
C ARG A 85 -10.96 9.02 2.97
N TYR A 86 -10.67 9.86 1.99
CA TYR A 86 -11.31 9.78 0.69
C TYR A 86 -10.38 9.10 -0.31
N ASN A 87 -10.98 8.40 -1.26
CA ASN A 87 -10.24 7.97 -2.44
C ASN A 87 -10.00 9.20 -3.32
N ILE A 88 -8.78 9.34 -3.84
CA ILE A 88 -8.44 10.42 -4.78
C ILE A 88 -8.48 9.83 -6.18
N ALA A 89 -9.07 10.55 -7.13
CA ALA A 89 -8.95 10.26 -8.55
C ALA A 89 -8.24 11.43 -9.24
N LEU A 90 -7.34 11.13 -10.17
CA LEU A 90 -6.65 12.15 -10.96
C LEU A 90 -7.50 12.47 -12.20
N SER A 91 -7.80 13.74 -12.42
CA SER A 91 -8.45 14.21 -13.64
C SER A 91 -7.47 15.02 -14.49
N ILE A 92 -7.54 14.84 -15.81
CA ILE A 92 -6.78 15.65 -16.75
C ILE A 92 -7.43 17.05 -16.80
N MET A 93 -6.64 18.10 -16.55
CA MET A 93 -7.07 19.48 -16.67
C MET A 93 -6.56 20.03 -18.01
N GLY A 94 -7.45 20.23 -18.98
CA GLY A 94 -7.13 20.75 -20.31
C GLY A 94 -8.35 21.31 -21.03
N TYR A 95 -8.13 22.15 -22.06
CA TYR A 95 -9.16 22.92 -22.77
C TYR A 95 -10.22 22.10 -23.54
N HIS A 96 -10.15 20.76 -23.53
CA HIS A 96 -10.93 19.91 -24.43
C HIS A 96 -11.57 18.66 -23.81
N VAL A 97 -11.79 18.62 -22.50
CA VAL A 97 -12.49 17.49 -21.88
C VAL A 97 -13.92 17.87 -21.54
N GLU A 98 -14.84 17.55 -22.45
CA GLU A 98 -16.26 17.41 -22.12
C GLU A 98 -16.40 16.28 -21.08
N SER A 99 -16.80 16.65 -19.88
CA SER A 99 -16.96 15.75 -18.75
C SER A 99 -18.29 14.98 -18.87
N THR A 100 -18.25 13.79 -19.46
CA THR A 100 -19.19 12.72 -19.11
C THR A 100 -18.69 12.02 -17.85
N GLY A 101 -18.95 12.62 -16.69
CA GLY A 101 -18.67 11.98 -15.41
C GLY A 101 -18.56 12.99 -14.26
N SER A 102 -19.59 13.05 -13.43
CA SER A 102 -19.75 13.98 -12.31
C SER A 102 -18.65 13.84 -11.25
N VAL A 103 -17.51 14.53 -11.45
CA VAL A 103 -16.51 14.74 -10.40
C VAL A 103 -16.70 16.17 -9.88
N LYS A 104 -17.32 16.30 -8.70
CA LYS A 104 -17.49 17.60 -8.01
C LYS A 104 -16.15 18.03 -7.42
N VAL A 105 -15.45 18.93 -8.10
CA VAL A 105 -14.26 19.61 -7.57
C VAL A 105 -14.72 20.84 -6.77
N PHE A 106 -14.49 20.84 -5.45
CA PHE A 106 -14.66 22.03 -4.60
C PHE A 106 -13.34 22.83 -4.60
N GLN A 107 -13.39 24.08 -5.06
CA GLN A 107 -12.25 24.99 -5.05
C GLN A 107 -12.62 26.24 -4.24
N GLY A 108 -11.99 26.43 -3.09
CA GLY A 108 -12.07 27.67 -2.32
C GLY A 108 -11.11 28.71 -2.89
N SER A 109 -11.60 29.90 -3.22
CA SER A 109 -10.82 31.00 -3.77
C SER A 109 -10.24 31.89 -2.66
N SER A 110 -8.99 32.33 -2.87
CA SER A 110 -8.47 33.60 -2.35
C SER A 110 -7.64 34.21 -3.46
N GLU A 111 -8.12 35.32 -3.99
CA GLU A 111 -7.51 36.07 -5.08
C GLU A 111 -6.79 37.31 -4.56
N ALA A 112 -5.57 37.52 -5.03
CA ALA A 112 -5.08 38.87 -5.32
C ALA A 112 -4.15 38.80 -6.53
N ASN A 113 -4.52 39.59 -7.55
CA ASN A 113 -3.76 40.03 -8.71
C ASN A 113 -3.64 39.09 -9.91
N GLY A 114 -4.67 39.19 -10.77
CA GLY A 114 -4.43 39.55 -12.17
C GLY A 114 -4.22 38.40 -13.14
N THR A 115 -5.18 37.48 -13.27
CA THR A 115 -5.33 36.63 -14.47
C THR A 115 -6.74 36.05 -14.52
N ARG A 116 -7.37 35.98 -15.70
CA ARG A 116 -8.80 35.66 -15.95
C ARG A 116 -9.39 34.60 -15.00
N PHE A 117 -10.35 35.02 -14.19
CA PHE A 117 -11.10 34.17 -13.26
C PHE A 117 -12.50 33.83 -13.78
N PHE A 118 -12.89 32.59 -13.55
CA PHE A 118 -14.22 32.07 -13.84
C PHE A 118 -15.13 32.31 -12.63
N ASN A 119 -16.23 33.03 -12.86
CA ASN A 119 -17.28 33.25 -11.87
C ASN A 119 -18.16 32.00 -11.72
N LEU A 120 -18.48 31.66 -10.47
CA LEU A 120 -19.41 30.59 -10.11
C LEU A 120 -20.81 31.22 -9.91
N THR A 121 -21.67 31.13 -10.92
CA THR A 121 -23.08 31.51 -10.78
C THR A 121 -23.84 30.34 -10.15
N ILE A 122 -24.18 30.46 -8.86
CA ILE A 122 -25.14 29.55 -8.22
C ILE A 122 -26.52 29.87 -8.81
N ASN A 123 -27.09 28.92 -9.55
CA ASN A 123 -28.50 29.00 -9.94
C ASN A 123 -29.37 29.01 -8.67
N LYS A 124 -29.86 30.20 -8.30
CA LYS A 124 -31.01 30.38 -7.40
C LYS A 124 -32.23 29.77 -8.09
N THR A 125 -32.48 28.48 -7.87
CA THR A 125 -33.82 27.94 -8.09
C THR A 125 -34.62 28.14 -6.80
N ASN A 126 -35.56 29.10 -6.88
CA ASN A 126 -36.67 29.43 -5.99
C ASN A 126 -36.47 29.48 -4.45
N PRO A 127 -36.65 30.66 -3.82
CA PRO A 127 -36.61 30.82 -2.37
C PRO A 127 -38.00 30.63 -1.76
N ARG A 128 -38.61 29.44 -1.85
CA ARG A 128 -39.84 29.11 -1.08
C ARG A 128 -39.92 27.62 -0.76
N ALA A 129 -39.06 27.15 0.13
CA ALA A 129 -39.34 25.93 0.90
C ALA A 129 -38.49 25.90 2.19
N SER A 130 -39.20 25.77 3.32
CA SER A 130 -38.72 25.41 4.66
C SER A 130 -37.64 26.29 5.31
N GLN A 131 -38.11 27.26 6.12
CA GLN A 131 -37.45 27.66 7.36
C GLN A 131 -37.45 26.46 8.33
N GLY A 132 -36.48 25.57 8.17
CA GLY A 132 -36.03 24.68 9.24
C GLY A 132 -34.65 25.14 9.67
N GLU A 133 -34.41 25.25 10.98
CA GLU A 133 -33.14 25.63 11.60
C GLU A 133 -31.93 25.13 10.80
N LYS A 134 -31.24 26.05 10.10
CA LYS A 134 -29.97 25.73 9.46
C LYS A 134 -28.90 25.65 10.55
N ARG A 135 -28.83 24.52 11.25
CA ARG A 135 -27.62 24.17 12.00
C ARG A 135 -26.46 24.20 11.02
N ALA A 136 -25.46 25.04 11.28
CA ALA A 136 -24.23 25.05 10.50
C ALA A 136 -23.64 23.63 10.54
N LEU A 137 -23.67 22.92 9.42
CA LEU A 137 -23.07 21.58 9.33
C LEU A 137 -21.56 21.74 9.25
N LEU A 138 -20.81 20.93 10.00
CA LEU A 138 -19.36 20.91 9.94
C LEU A 138 -18.93 20.45 8.54
N GLN A 139 -18.37 21.37 7.75
CA GLN A 139 -17.92 21.08 6.39
C GLN A 139 -16.51 20.48 6.42
N MET A 140 -16.36 19.35 5.72
CA MET A 140 -15.08 18.70 5.49
C MET A 140 -14.50 19.17 4.15
N TYR A 141 -13.24 19.56 4.16
CA TYR A 141 -12.47 20.00 3.00
C TYR A 141 -11.40 18.97 2.66
N LEU A 142 -11.18 18.75 1.37
CA LEU A 142 -10.07 17.94 0.89
C LEU A 142 -8.77 18.72 1.06
N VAL A 143 -7.74 18.10 1.64
CA VAL A 143 -6.41 18.73 1.71
C VAL A 143 -5.81 18.79 0.32
N ALA A 144 -5.57 20.00 -0.17
CA ALA A 144 -5.07 20.31 -1.51
C ALA A 144 -3.56 19.97 -1.70
N GLU A 145 -3.03 18.94 -1.02
CA GLU A 145 -1.60 18.57 -1.01
C GLU A 145 -1.09 18.17 -2.42
N HIS A 146 -2.00 17.91 -3.37
CA HIS A 146 -1.69 17.49 -4.75
C HIS A 146 -2.44 18.30 -5.83
N ALA A 147 -2.83 19.55 -5.55
CA ALA A 147 -3.77 20.31 -6.38
C ALA A 147 -3.35 20.53 -7.84
N LYS A 148 -2.04 20.48 -8.14
CA LYS A 148 -1.51 20.54 -9.52
C LYS A 148 -0.31 19.61 -9.65
N ILE A 149 -0.42 18.63 -10.54
CA ILE A 149 0.64 17.67 -10.83
C ILE A 149 1.02 17.87 -12.30
N ASP A 150 2.25 18.30 -12.55
CA ASP A 150 2.77 18.44 -13.92
C ASP A 150 3.15 17.07 -14.48
N PRO A 151 2.47 16.55 -15.53
CA PRO A 151 2.76 15.24 -16.09
C PRO A 151 4.17 15.11 -16.69
N HIS A 152 4.91 16.22 -16.89
CA HIS A 152 6.27 16.21 -17.42
C HIS A 152 7.35 15.96 -16.36
N THR A 153 7.01 16.05 -15.06
CA THR A 153 7.98 15.81 -13.97
C THR A 153 8.06 14.33 -13.56
N THR A 154 8.29 13.45 -14.54
CA THR A 154 8.53 12.02 -14.30
C THR A 154 9.95 11.75 -13.79
N VAL A 155 10.20 10.53 -13.30
CA VAL A 155 11.56 10.12 -12.87
C VAL A 155 12.55 10.31 -14.02
N TRP A 156 12.16 9.95 -15.24
CA TRP A 156 12.95 10.19 -16.44
C TRP A 156 12.09 10.74 -17.60
N PRO A 157 12.11 12.07 -17.86
CA PRO A 157 11.20 12.71 -18.83
C PRO A 157 11.37 12.23 -20.28
N ARG A 158 12.54 11.69 -20.65
CA ARG A 158 12.77 11.24 -22.03
C ARG A 158 12.01 9.96 -22.40
N ILE A 159 11.51 9.21 -21.43
CA ILE A 159 10.79 7.96 -21.66
C ILE A 159 9.29 8.21 -21.43
N GLY A 160 8.52 8.28 -22.52
CA GLY A 160 7.06 8.35 -22.51
C GLY A 160 6.42 9.71 -22.21
N ALA A 161 7.14 10.68 -21.61
CA ALA A 161 6.57 12.00 -21.30
C ALA A 161 6.63 12.97 -22.50
N LEU A 162 7.64 12.88 -23.34
CA LEU A 162 7.82 13.75 -24.52
C LEU A 162 7.12 13.21 -25.78
N GLU A 163 7.15 11.91 -26.02
CA GLU A 163 6.52 11.27 -27.19
C GLU A 163 5.68 10.06 -26.77
N PRO A 164 4.53 9.81 -27.44
CA PRO A 164 3.76 8.60 -27.22
C PRO A 164 4.58 7.37 -27.61
N ILE A 165 4.56 6.34 -26.77
CA ILE A 165 5.23 5.08 -27.02
C ILE A 165 4.48 4.37 -28.16
N SER A 166 5.22 3.89 -29.18
CA SER A 166 4.61 3.16 -30.29
C SER A 166 4.02 1.84 -29.80
N ILE A 167 2.97 1.36 -30.47
CA ILE A 167 2.25 0.12 -30.11
C ILE A 167 3.22 -1.06 -29.99
N TRP A 168 4.16 -1.16 -30.93
CA TRP A 168 5.19 -2.19 -30.94
C TRP A 168 6.12 -2.15 -29.71
N LYS A 169 6.52 -0.94 -29.29
CA LYS A 169 7.34 -0.76 -28.08
C LYS A 169 6.56 -1.15 -26.82
N SER A 170 5.27 -0.81 -26.75
CA SER A 170 4.40 -1.23 -25.63
C SER A 170 4.21 -2.74 -25.62
N LEU A 171 3.96 -3.38 -26.77
CA LEU A 171 3.81 -4.83 -26.86
C LEU A 171 5.09 -5.55 -26.44
N ALA A 172 6.26 -5.08 -26.90
CA ALA A 172 7.56 -5.62 -26.49
C ALA A 172 7.82 -5.45 -24.99
N LEU A 173 7.40 -4.32 -24.41
CA LEU A 173 7.52 -4.09 -22.97
C LEU A 173 6.66 -5.08 -22.16
N TYR A 174 5.41 -5.29 -22.56
CA TYR A 174 4.52 -6.23 -21.88
C TYR A 174 4.90 -7.69 -22.10
N SER A 175 5.41 -8.06 -23.28
CA SER A 175 5.96 -9.40 -23.48
C SER A 175 7.18 -9.62 -22.59
N CYS A 176 8.04 -8.60 -22.41
CA CYS A 176 9.15 -8.65 -21.47
C CYS A 176 8.68 -8.87 -20.03
N GLY A 177 7.64 -8.15 -19.58
CA GLY A 177 7.05 -8.33 -18.24
C GLY A 177 6.41 -9.71 -18.04
N ALA A 178 5.67 -10.21 -19.04
CA ALA A 178 5.04 -11.54 -19.01
C ALA A 178 6.10 -12.66 -19.02
N MET A 179 7.13 -12.53 -19.86
CA MET A 179 8.27 -13.45 -19.87
C MET A 179 9.01 -13.43 -18.53
N GLY A 180 9.25 -12.26 -17.94
CA GLY A 180 9.84 -12.13 -16.61
C GLY A 180 9.02 -12.88 -15.56
N GLY A 181 7.70 -12.66 -15.52
CA GLY A 181 6.80 -13.36 -14.59
C GLY A 181 6.79 -14.88 -14.79
N GLY A 182 6.77 -15.37 -16.04
CA GLY A 182 6.84 -16.79 -16.34
C GLY A 182 8.17 -17.42 -15.94
N LEU A 183 9.28 -16.76 -16.25
CA LEU A 183 10.63 -17.21 -15.89
C LEU A 183 10.87 -17.16 -14.37
N VAL A 184 10.22 -16.24 -13.65
CA VAL A 184 10.23 -16.20 -12.18
C VAL A 184 9.64 -17.47 -11.61
N ALA A 185 8.42 -17.83 -12.00
CA ALA A 185 7.79 -19.07 -11.54
C ALA A 185 8.67 -20.27 -11.89
N LEU A 186 9.16 -20.32 -13.12
CA LEU A 186 10.04 -21.38 -13.60
C LEU A 186 11.34 -21.48 -12.76
N SER A 187 11.98 -20.36 -12.41
CA SER A 187 13.22 -20.34 -11.60
C SER A 187 13.05 -20.78 -10.15
N VAL A 188 11.83 -20.65 -9.60
CA VAL A 188 11.51 -21.06 -8.23
C VAL A 188 11.14 -22.55 -8.18
N PHE A 189 10.48 -23.06 -9.22
CA PHE A 189 10.02 -24.45 -9.29
C PHE A 189 10.99 -25.40 -10.04
N LEU A 190 12.00 -24.89 -10.74
CA LEU A 190 13.00 -25.75 -11.38
C LEU A 190 13.87 -26.45 -10.33
N SER A 191 14.11 -27.75 -10.56
CA SER A 191 15.12 -28.49 -9.82
C SER A 191 16.54 -28.03 -10.19
N GLU A 192 17.46 -28.16 -9.24
CA GLU A 192 18.88 -27.76 -9.38
C GLU A 192 19.60 -28.51 -10.51
N ASP A 193 19.18 -29.74 -10.79
CA ASP A 193 19.78 -30.60 -11.83
C ASP A 193 19.31 -30.27 -13.25
N ALA A 194 18.34 -29.37 -13.40
CA ALA A 194 17.82 -28.99 -14.70
C ALA A 194 18.82 -28.09 -15.45
N SER A 195 19.29 -28.58 -16.60
CA SER A 195 20.13 -27.79 -17.51
C SER A 195 19.43 -26.47 -17.87
N GLY A 196 20.07 -25.33 -17.57
CA GLY A 196 19.54 -23.99 -17.89
C GLY A 196 18.89 -23.24 -16.73
N ALA A 197 18.90 -23.76 -15.49
CA ALA A 197 18.38 -23.03 -14.33
C ALA A 197 19.05 -21.65 -14.10
N ALA A 198 20.36 -21.56 -14.34
CA ALA A 198 21.09 -20.30 -14.22
C ALA A 198 20.72 -19.29 -15.34
N GLU A 199 20.59 -19.78 -16.58
CA GLU A 199 20.24 -18.95 -17.74
C GLU A 199 18.82 -18.39 -17.62
N THR A 200 17.88 -19.23 -17.16
CA THR A 200 16.49 -18.83 -16.91
C THR A 200 16.40 -17.80 -15.80
N ALA A 201 17.14 -17.97 -14.69
CA ALA A 201 17.16 -17.00 -13.59
C ALA A 201 17.76 -15.64 -14.01
N VAL A 202 18.85 -15.63 -14.78
CA VAL A 202 19.45 -14.38 -15.30
C VAL A 202 18.51 -13.70 -16.30
N SER A 203 17.88 -14.47 -17.19
CA SER A 203 16.90 -13.96 -18.14
C SER A 203 15.67 -13.35 -17.43
N ALA A 204 15.17 -14.02 -16.37
CA ALA A 204 14.09 -13.52 -15.52
C ALA A 204 14.46 -12.16 -14.90
N LEU A 205 15.70 -12.03 -14.42
CA LEU A 205 16.19 -10.81 -13.76
C LEU A 205 16.32 -9.66 -14.74
N LEU A 206 16.96 -9.89 -15.88
CA LEU A 206 17.14 -8.87 -16.90
C LEU A 206 15.80 -8.37 -17.45
N THR A 207 14.88 -9.28 -17.75
CA THR A 207 13.55 -8.93 -18.26
C THR A 207 12.71 -8.18 -17.22
N SER A 208 12.71 -8.64 -15.95
CA SER A 208 11.98 -8.01 -14.85
C SER A 208 12.53 -6.62 -14.51
N ILE A 209 13.85 -6.45 -14.49
CA ILE A 209 14.52 -5.15 -14.27
C ILE A 209 14.22 -4.20 -15.42
N PHE A 210 14.29 -4.67 -16.67
CA PHE A 210 13.99 -3.84 -17.82
C PHE A 210 12.54 -3.33 -17.78
N PHE A 211 11.57 -4.23 -17.58
CA PHE A 211 10.16 -3.88 -17.47
C PHE A 211 9.90 -2.88 -16.34
N SER A 212 10.41 -3.19 -15.14
CA SER A 212 10.20 -2.38 -13.94
C SER A 212 10.93 -1.04 -14.00
N GLY A 213 12.11 -1.00 -14.62
CA GLY A 213 12.89 0.22 -14.84
C GLY A 213 12.18 1.18 -15.79
N VAL A 214 11.64 0.69 -16.91
CA VAL A 214 10.82 1.51 -17.82
C VAL A 214 9.57 2.03 -17.10
N HIS A 215 8.90 1.18 -16.32
CA HIS A 215 7.77 1.60 -15.50
C HIS A 215 8.13 2.73 -14.53
N LEU A 216 9.21 2.56 -13.76
CA LEU A 216 9.67 3.55 -12.78
C LEU A 216 10.04 4.89 -13.43
N CYS A 217 10.66 4.85 -14.60
CA CYS A 217 10.98 6.05 -15.39
C CYS A 217 9.72 6.87 -15.75
N CYS A 218 8.60 6.19 -16.00
CA CYS A 218 7.30 6.78 -16.31
C CYS A 218 6.53 7.27 -15.08
N CYS A 219 6.93 6.87 -13.87
CA CYS A 219 6.29 7.32 -12.63
C CYS A 219 6.54 8.81 -12.37
N GLN A 220 5.52 9.47 -11.82
CA GLN A 220 5.60 10.86 -11.40
C GLN A 220 6.38 10.97 -10.09
N ARG A 221 7.42 11.82 -10.03
CA ARG A 221 8.34 11.89 -8.88
C ARG A 221 7.63 12.19 -7.55
N GLN A 222 6.71 13.15 -7.55
CA GLN A 222 5.99 13.56 -6.34
C GLN A 222 5.03 12.47 -5.85
N LEU A 223 4.27 11.85 -6.75
CA LEU A 223 3.36 10.74 -6.41
C LEU A 223 4.14 9.52 -5.94
N LEU A 224 5.24 9.18 -6.63
CA LEU A 224 6.12 8.09 -6.23
C LEU A 224 6.70 8.32 -4.84
N LYS A 225 7.21 9.52 -4.54
CA LYS A 225 7.68 9.87 -3.19
C LYS A 225 6.57 9.73 -2.16
N SER A 226 5.36 10.18 -2.48
CA SER A 226 4.19 10.06 -1.59
C SER A 226 3.81 8.60 -1.33
N ILE A 227 3.86 7.74 -2.35
CA ILE A 227 3.61 6.30 -2.26
C ILE A 227 4.70 5.61 -1.44
N VAL A 228 5.97 5.79 -1.80
CA VAL A 228 7.10 5.10 -1.16
C VAL A 228 7.26 5.51 0.31
N THR A 229 6.82 6.72 0.68
CA THR A 229 6.78 7.17 2.08
C THR A 229 5.47 6.84 2.80
N SER A 230 4.48 6.27 2.11
CA SER A 230 3.22 5.85 2.72
C SER A 230 3.45 4.61 3.57
N PHE A 231 2.90 4.60 4.79
CA PHE A 231 2.96 3.42 5.66
C PHE A 231 2.38 2.16 4.98
N HIS A 232 1.28 2.29 4.22
CA HIS A 232 0.66 1.13 3.59
C HIS A 232 1.60 0.46 2.59
N PHE A 233 2.36 1.27 1.85
CA PHE A 233 3.40 0.80 0.94
C PHE A 233 4.55 0.15 1.71
N LEU A 234 5.14 0.86 2.67
CA LEU A 234 6.28 0.37 3.44
C LEU A 234 5.97 -0.92 4.21
N PHE A 235 4.78 -0.98 4.81
CA PHE A 235 4.31 -2.17 5.51
C PHE A 235 4.18 -3.35 4.54
N LEU A 236 3.52 -3.16 3.40
CA LEU A 236 3.31 -4.23 2.44
C LEU A 236 4.62 -4.69 1.79
N LEU A 237 5.50 -3.74 1.43
CA LEU A 237 6.84 -4.02 0.93
C LEU A 237 7.66 -4.81 1.96
N PHE A 238 7.60 -4.43 3.24
CA PHE A 238 8.24 -5.18 4.32
C PHE A 238 7.71 -6.60 4.41
N GLN A 239 6.39 -6.82 4.33
CA GLN A 239 5.83 -8.18 4.32
C GLN A 239 6.30 -8.98 3.10
N ILE A 240 6.35 -8.38 1.90
CA ILE A 240 6.82 -9.05 0.67
C ILE A 240 8.31 -9.41 0.78
N VAL A 241 9.16 -8.50 1.27
CA VAL A 241 10.58 -8.76 1.49
C VAL A 241 10.77 -9.85 2.55
N ALA A 242 9.99 -9.82 3.64
CA ALA A 242 10.04 -10.86 4.66
C ALA A 242 9.65 -12.24 4.10
N ILE A 243 8.61 -12.32 3.27
CA ILE A 243 8.24 -13.54 2.52
C ILE A 243 9.43 -13.99 1.67
N GLY A 244 10.03 -13.08 0.90
CA GLY A 244 11.16 -13.40 0.04
C GLY A 244 12.36 -13.98 0.82
N VAL A 245 12.72 -13.36 1.94
CA VAL A 245 13.78 -13.87 2.82
C VAL A 245 13.46 -15.27 3.33
N CYS A 246 12.22 -15.52 3.74
CA CYS A 246 11.79 -16.85 4.21
C CYS A 246 11.89 -17.91 3.11
N VAL A 247 11.43 -17.59 1.90
CA VAL A 247 11.48 -18.51 0.76
C VAL A 247 12.93 -18.81 0.37
N VAL A 248 13.81 -17.79 0.33
CA VAL A 248 15.24 -17.99 0.04
C VAL A 248 15.92 -18.83 1.12
N ASP A 249 15.57 -18.61 2.39
CA ASP A 249 16.12 -19.38 3.50
C ASP A 249 15.70 -20.86 3.45
N MET A 250 14.42 -21.14 3.17
CA MET A 250 13.90 -22.50 2.96
C MET A 250 14.56 -23.19 1.77
N LEU A 251 14.84 -22.44 0.70
CA LEU A 251 15.57 -22.89 -0.49
C LEU A 251 17.08 -22.92 -0.28
N SER A 252 17.55 -22.82 0.97
CA SER A 252 18.96 -22.96 1.33
C SER A 252 19.89 -21.96 0.64
N TRP A 253 19.39 -20.76 0.34
CA TRP A 253 20.16 -19.68 -0.31
C TRP A 253 20.73 -20.06 -1.70
N ARG A 254 20.07 -20.99 -2.40
CA ARG A 254 20.37 -21.30 -3.80
C ARG A 254 20.29 -20.04 -4.65
N TRP A 255 21.38 -19.70 -5.34
CA TRP A 255 21.51 -18.47 -6.13
C TRP A 255 20.40 -18.32 -7.19
N HIS A 256 20.09 -19.36 -7.95
CA HIS A 256 19.08 -19.32 -9.02
C HIS A 256 17.67 -19.03 -8.48
N CYS A 257 17.28 -19.68 -7.38
CA CYS A 257 16.02 -19.41 -6.69
C CYS A 257 16.00 -18.01 -6.05
N ALA A 258 17.11 -17.58 -5.45
CA ALA A 258 17.23 -16.25 -4.88
C ALA A 258 17.05 -15.16 -5.94
N CYS A 259 17.61 -15.34 -7.14
CA CYS A 259 17.32 -14.48 -8.28
C CYS A 259 15.82 -14.49 -8.61
N GLY A 260 15.17 -15.65 -8.70
CA GLY A 260 13.73 -15.76 -8.93
C GLY A 260 12.88 -14.97 -7.92
N VAL A 261 13.19 -15.12 -6.63
CA VAL A 261 12.52 -14.39 -5.55
C VAL A 261 12.77 -12.88 -5.65
N MET A 262 14.01 -12.46 -5.94
CA MET A 262 14.35 -11.05 -6.15
C MET A 262 13.59 -10.45 -7.35
N CYS A 263 13.48 -11.19 -8.45
CA CYS A 263 12.69 -10.80 -9.61
C CYS A 263 11.20 -10.65 -9.27
N SER A 264 10.65 -11.60 -8.51
CA SER A 264 9.27 -11.51 -7.99
C SER A 264 9.07 -10.24 -7.15
N GLY A 265 10.04 -9.90 -6.29
CA GLY A 265 10.05 -8.66 -5.50
C GLY A 265 10.09 -7.40 -6.38
N VAL A 266 10.89 -7.39 -7.44
CA VAL A 266 10.98 -6.28 -8.41
C VAL A 266 9.66 -6.10 -9.16
N LEU A 267 9.04 -7.19 -9.62
CA LEU A 267 7.72 -7.13 -10.27
C LEU A 267 6.63 -6.68 -9.29
N ALA A 268 6.65 -7.17 -8.05
CA ALA A 268 5.73 -6.74 -7.01
C ALA A 268 5.88 -5.25 -6.71
N PHE A 269 7.11 -4.72 -6.67
CA PHE A 269 7.35 -3.28 -6.51
C PHE A 269 6.70 -2.45 -7.63
N THR A 270 6.77 -2.93 -8.87
CA THR A 270 6.09 -2.30 -10.03
C THR A 270 4.57 -2.28 -9.84
N VAL A 271 3.97 -3.38 -9.37
CA VAL A 271 2.53 -3.44 -9.05
C VAL A 271 2.17 -2.44 -7.94
N LEU A 272 3.00 -2.33 -6.89
CA LEU A 272 2.74 -1.43 -5.76
C LEU A 272 2.91 0.06 -6.09
N THR A 273 3.70 0.38 -7.11
CA THR A 273 3.98 1.76 -7.52
C THR A 273 3.09 2.24 -8.66
N ILE A 274 2.11 1.44 -9.08
CA ILE A 274 1.22 1.77 -10.21
C ILE A 274 0.44 3.08 -10.03
N ASP A 275 0.11 3.44 -8.79
CA ASP A 275 -0.57 4.70 -8.46
C ASP A 275 0.31 5.93 -8.71
N ALA A 276 1.63 5.75 -8.89
CA ALA A 276 2.54 6.84 -9.24
C ALA A 276 2.43 7.23 -10.73
N LEU A 277 1.75 6.42 -11.54
CA LEU A 277 1.50 6.69 -12.95
C LEU A 277 0.31 7.66 -13.09
N THR A 278 0.54 8.78 -13.76
CA THR A 278 -0.53 9.73 -14.09
C THR A 278 -1.50 9.13 -15.11
N PRO A 279 -2.78 9.55 -15.16
CA PRO A 279 -3.75 9.11 -16.17
C PRO A 279 -3.23 9.19 -17.61
N VAL A 280 -2.54 10.29 -17.92
CA VAL A 280 -1.91 10.53 -19.23
C VAL A 280 -0.88 9.43 -19.54
N MET A 281 -0.06 9.07 -18.56
CA MET A 281 0.95 8.04 -18.73
C MET A 281 0.34 6.63 -18.80
N LYS A 282 -0.70 6.33 -18.01
CA LYS A 282 -1.46 5.08 -18.12
C LYS A 282 -2.05 4.91 -19.52
N GLN A 283 -2.64 5.96 -20.09
CA GLN A 283 -3.19 5.94 -21.44
C GLN A 283 -2.09 5.72 -22.50
N ARG A 284 -0.93 6.38 -22.36
CA ARG A 284 0.22 6.22 -23.27
C ARG A 284 0.83 4.82 -23.20
N LEU A 285 0.89 4.23 -22.02
CA LEU A 285 1.35 2.86 -21.82
C LEU A 285 0.25 1.82 -22.12
N ARG A 286 -0.99 2.25 -22.40
CA ARG A 286 -2.18 1.38 -22.52
C ARG A 286 -2.35 0.46 -21.31
N PHE A 287 -2.00 0.97 -20.15
CA PHE A 287 -1.99 0.21 -18.93
C PHE A 287 -3.43 -0.03 -18.48
N ASN A 288 -3.84 -1.30 -18.44
CA ASN A 288 -5.15 -1.70 -17.97
C ASN A 288 -5.07 -2.10 -16.49
N TYR A 289 -6.03 -1.62 -15.70
CA TYR A 289 -6.15 -1.94 -14.29
C TYR A 289 -6.18 -3.46 -14.02
N TRP A 290 -6.79 -4.25 -14.92
CA TRP A 290 -6.81 -5.71 -14.83
C TRP A 290 -5.42 -6.36 -14.79
N MET A 291 -4.40 -5.71 -15.34
CA MET A 291 -3.02 -6.21 -15.29
C MET A 291 -2.46 -6.18 -13.86
N VAL A 292 -2.83 -5.17 -13.06
CA VAL A 292 -2.46 -5.07 -11.64
C VAL A 292 -3.12 -6.19 -10.86
N VAL A 293 -4.42 -6.39 -11.07
CA VAL A 293 -5.18 -7.47 -10.42
C VAL A 293 -4.56 -8.83 -10.78
N GLY A 294 -4.29 -9.05 -12.06
CA GLY A 294 -3.62 -10.27 -12.53
C GLY A 294 -2.26 -10.47 -11.88
N GLY A 295 -1.44 -9.42 -11.78
CA GLY A 295 -0.13 -9.48 -11.11
C GLY A 295 -0.23 -9.80 -9.61
N ILE A 296 -1.20 -9.22 -8.90
CA ILE A 296 -1.45 -9.51 -7.48
C ILE A 296 -1.90 -10.98 -7.30
N VAL A 297 -2.83 -11.44 -8.13
CA VAL A 297 -3.34 -12.82 -8.09
C VAL A 297 -2.22 -13.81 -8.41
N LEU A 298 -1.43 -13.57 -9.45
CA LEU A 298 -0.31 -14.43 -9.82
C LEU A 298 0.74 -14.50 -8.71
N PHE A 299 1.12 -13.35 -8.14
CA PHE A 299 2.03 -13.32 -6.98
C PHE A 299 1.49 -14.16 -5.83
N TRP A 300 0.20 -14.03 -5.51
CA TRP A 300 -0.43 -14.80 -4.45
C TRP A 300 -0.48 -16.30 -4.73
N LEU A 301 -0.83 -16.71 -5.95
CA LEU A 301 -0.86 -18.12 -6.35
C LEU A 301 0.50 -18.79 -6.16
N VAL A 302 1.58 -18.15 -6.62
CA VAL A 302 2.94 -18.67 -6.43
C VAL A 302 3.28 -18.84 -4.95
N GLN A 303 2.92 -17.87 -4.09
CA GLN A 303 3.15 -17.98 -2.65
C GLN A 303 2.30 -19.08 -1.99
N MET A 304 1.07 -19.29 -2.45
CA MET A 304 0.20 -20.36 -1.95
C MET A 304 0.68 -21.74 -2.38
N GLU A 305 1.20 -21.88 -3.60
CA GLU A 305 1.82 -23.13 -4.08
C GLU A 305 3.04 -23.48 -3.24
N LEU A 306 3.92 -22.51 -2.98
CA LEU A 306 5.07 -22.71 -2.08
C LEU A 306 4.64 -23.11 -0.66
N LEU A 307 3.63 -22.43 -0.11
CA LEU A 307 3.12 -22.73 1.21
C LEU A 307 2.45 -24.11 1.27
N LEU A 308 1.70 -24.50 0.23
CA LEU A 308 1.09 -25.82 0.11
C LEU A 308 2.16 -26.90 -0.03
N ASP A 309 3.25 -26.61 -0.73
CA ASP A 309 4.38 -27.52 -0.81
C ASP A 309 5.04 -27.74 0.55
N VAL A 310 5.37 -26.67 1.29
CA VAL A 310 5.94 -26.77 2.64
C VAL A 310 5.03 -27.55 3.59
N LEU A 311 3.72 -27.29 3.56
CA LEU A 311 2.80 -27.85 4.55
C LEU A 311 2.27 -29.25 4.20
N VAL A 312 2.12 -29.59 2.92
CA VAL A 312 1.38 -30.78 2.49
C VAL A 312 2.16 -31.64 1.49
N LEU A 313 2.58 -31.06 0.35
CA LEU A 313 3.08 -31.84 -0.79
C LEU A 313 4.53 -32.27 -0.62
N GLY A 314 5.37 -31.39 -0.08
CA GLY A 314 6.82 -31.49 0.08
C GLY A 314 7.51 -32.12 -1.12
N GLN A 315 7.21 -31.62 -2.32
CA GLN A 315 7.81 -32.02 -3.59
C GLN A 315 9.10 -31.24 -3.87
N LEU A 316 9.21 -30.00 -3.38
CA LEU A 316 10.39 -29.14 -3.60
C LEU A 316 11.50 -29.35 -2.56
N ASP A 317 11.34 -30.31 -1.65
CA ASP A 317 12.26 -30.58 -0.52
C ASP A 317 12.61 -29.31 0.27
N LEU A 318 11.60 -28.44 0.48
CA LEU A 318 11.74 -27.18 1.20
C LEU A 318 12.12 -27.47 2.66
N LYS A 319 13.23 -26.89 3.12
CA LYS A 319 13.76 -27.12 4.45
C LYS A 319 13.14 -26.12 5.43
N ASP A 320 12.36 -26.62 6.39
CA ASP A 320 11.92 -25.80 7.53
C ASP A 320 13.08 -25.62 8.51
N ARG A 321 13.89 -24.59 8.25
CA ARG A 321 15.06 -24.25 9.07
C ARG A 321 14.63 -23.52 10.33
N VAL A 322 15.47 -23.60 11.36
CA VAL A 322 15.35 -22.73 12.53
C VAL A 322 15.91 -21.36 12.11
N SER A 323 15.04 -20.39 11.89
CA SER A 323 15.41 -19.04 11.43
C SER A 323 16.11 -18.25 12.52
N LEU A 324 15.67 -18.42 13.77
CA LEU A 324 16.20 -17.74 14.93
C LEU A 324 16.26 -18.73 16.09
N ASP A 325 17.48 -19.00 16.56
CA ASP A 325 17.73 -19.73 17.80
C ASP A 325 18.25 -18.72 18.83
N PHE A 326 17.44 -18.42 19.84
CA PHE A 326 17.83 -17.55 20.92
C PHE A 326 17.93 -18.34 22.22
N VAL A 327 19.10 -18.23 22.86
CA VAL A 327 19.31 -18.66 24.23
C VAL A 327 19.29 -17.43 25.11
N VAL A 328 18.17 -17.18 25.78
CA VAL A 328 18.05 -16.09 26.76
C VAL A 328 17.59 -16.71 28.07
N LEU A 329 18.29 -16.39 29.16
CA LEU A 329 18.01 -16.92 30.51
C LEU A 329 18.02 -18.46 30.57
N GLY A 330 18.89 -19.13 29.80
CA GLY A 330 19.04 -20.59 29.80
C GLY A 330 17.89 -21.35 29.12
N THR A 331 16.91 -20.66 28.55
CA THR A 331 15.79 -21.27 27.82
C THR A 331 16.05 -21.15 26.32
N HIS A 332 16.02 -22.28 25.61
CA HIS A 332 16.14 -22.32 24.15
C HIS A 332 14.79 -22.03 23.51
N SER A 333 14.70 -20.97 22.70
CA SER A 333 13.54 -20.72 21.83
C SER A 333 13.95 -20.81 20.37
N GLN A 334 13.44 -21.85 19.70
CA GLN A 334 13.62 -22.06 18.27
C GLN A 334 12.41 -21.53 17.51
N PHE A 335 12.65 -20.68 16.51
CA PHE A 335 11.63 -20.18 15.60
C PHE A 335 11.80 -20.80 14.22
N HIS A 336 10.79 -21.54 13.78
CA HIS A 336 10.74 -22.14 12.46
C HIS A 336 10.31 -21.13 11.39
N VAL A 337 10.82 -21.30 10.16
CA VAL A 337 10.53 -20.38 9.05
C VAL A 337 9.10 -20.58 8.52
N ALA A 338 8.58 -21.81 8.51
CA ALA A 338 7.26 -22.12 7.95
C ALA A 338 6.08 -21.41 8.64
N PRO A 339 5.96 -21.40 9.98
CA PRO A 339 4.95 -20.62 10.67
C PRO A 339 5.02 -19.11 10.37
N PHE A 340 6.25 -18.59 10.24
CA PHE A 340 6.46 -17.19 9.92
C PHE A 340 6.02 -16.89 8.48
N LEU A 341 6.42 -17.70 7.50
CA LEU A 341 5.98 -17.58 6.10
C LEU A 341 4.45 -17.58 5.99
N LEU A 342 3.77 -18.55 6.63
CA LEU A 342 2.31 -18.65 6.66
C LEU A 342 1.67 -17.35 7.13
N SER A 343 2.12 -16.83 8.27
CA SER A 343 1.64 -15.57 8.85
C SER A 343 1.81 -14.39 7.88
N ARG A 344 2.96 -14.29 7.20
CA ARG A 344 3.23 -13.19 6.26
C ARG A 344 2.36 -13.32 5.00
N VAL A 345 2.21 -14.51 4.44
CA VAL A 345 1.36 -14.78 3.27
C VAL A 345 -0.11 -14.43 3.57
N VAL A 346 -0.63 -14.86 4.72
CA VAL A 346 -2.00 -14.52 5.15
C VAL A 346 -2.16 -13.02 5.35
N THR A 347 -1.17 -12.35 5.96
CA THR A 347 -1.17 -10.89 6.12
C THR A 347 -1.24 -10.20 4.77
N VAL A 348 -0.35 -10.57 3.83
CA VAL A 348 -0.35 -9.99 2.47
C VAL A 348 -1.67 -10.27 1.77
N LEU A 349 -2.27 -11.45 1.90
CA LEU A 349 -3.57 -11.78 1.32
C LEU A 349 -4.68 -10.87 1.85
N VAL A 350 -4.82 -10.70 3.17
CA VAL A 350 -5.86 -9.83 3.76
C VAL A 350 -5.73 -8.40 3.24
N TRP A 351 -4.48 -7.92 3.10
CA TRP A 351 -4.21 -6.61 2.53
C TRP A 351 -4.46 -6.54 1.02
N ALA A 352 -4.10 -7.59 0.27
CA ALA A 352 -4.33 -7.74 -1.17
C ALA A 352 -5.82 -7.74 -1.51
N VAL A 353 -6.64 -8.46 -0.74
CA VAL A 353 -8.10 -8.48 -0.90
C VAL A 353 -8.67 -7.07 -0.79
N ARG A 354 -8.19 -6.25 0.15
CA ARG A 354 -8.61 -4.85 0.23
C ARG A 354 -8.27 -4.08 -1.05
N TYR A 355 -7.08 -4.30 -1.63
CA TYR A 355 -6.69 -3.65 -2.89
C TYR A 355 -7.55 -4.14 -4.06
N VAL A 356 -7.75 -5.45 -4.20
CA VAL A 356 -8.60 -6.09 -5.22
C VAL A 356 -10.08 -5.77 -5.02
N PHE A 357 -10.53 -5.46 -3.81
CA PHE A 357 -11.89 -4.99 -3.59
C PHE A 357 -12.05 -3.53 -4.04
N VAL A 358 -11.13 -2.64 -3.67
CA VAL A 358 -11.17 -1.22 -4.07
C VAL A 358 -11.04 -1.09 -5.59
N ALA A 359 -10.13 -1.86 -6.18
CA ALA A 359 -10.03 -2.17 -7.60
C ALA A 359 -11.37 -2.47 -8.28
N LEU A 360 -12.04 -3.55 -7.87
CA LEU A 360 -13.23 -4.08 -8.53
C LEU A 360 -14.45 -3.18 -8.34
N THR A 361 -14.51 -2.45 -7.23
CA THR A 361 -15.64 -1.57 -6.91
C THR A 361 -15.55 -0.20 -7.56
N HIS A 362 -14.38 0.21 -8.06
CA HIS A 362 -14.22 1.47 -8.79
C HIS A 362 -14.25 1.26 -10.30
N HIS A 363 -15.20 1.90 -10.96
CA HIS A 363 -15.34 1.88 -12.42
C HIS A 363 -14.42 2.89 -13.13
N ASN A 364 -13.55 3.59 -12.40
CA ASN A 364 -12.68 4.64 -12.94
C ASN A 364 -11.20 4.26 -12.77
N ASP A 365 -10.52 4.00 -13.89
CA ASP A 365 -9.10 3.62 -13.97
C ASP A 365 -8.13 4.68 -13.40
N ASN A 366 -8.63 5.89 -13.17
CA ASN A 366 -7.87 7.03 -12.64
C ASN A 366 -7.96 7.18 -11.11
N ALA A 367 -8.71 6.30 -10.43
CA ALA A 367 -8.71 6.25 -8.98
C ALA A 367 -7.37 5.70 -8.46
N LEU A 368 -6.81 6.38 -7.45
CA LEU A 368 -5.63 5.93 -6.73
C LEU A 368 -6.06 4.95 -5.64
N VAL A 369 -5.52 3.73 -5.67
CA VAL A 369 -5.93 2.61 -4.81
C VAL A 369 -5.15 2.60 -3.48
N LEU A 370 -3.86 2.92 -3.55
CA LEU A 370 -2.88 2.97 -2.47
C LEU A 370 -2.82 4.34 -1.79
N LEU A 371 -2.88 5.43 -2.58
CA LEU A 371 -2.93 6.79 -2.07
C LEU A 371 -4.36 7.16 -1.68
N ARG A 372 -4.55 7.52 -0.42
CA ARG A 372 -5.82 8.08 0.09
C ARG A 372 -5.64 9.52 0.51
N GLY A 373 -6.61 10.35 0.18
CA GLY A 373 -6.65 11.74 0.56
C GLY A 373 -6.98 11.91 2.04
N ASN A 374 -6.34 12.91 2.63
CA ASN A 374 -6.65 13.37 3.96
C ASN A 374 -7.77 14.41 3.90
N VAL A 375 -8.48 14.50 5.02
CA VAL A 375 -9.68 15.32 5.17
C VAL A 375 -9.44 16.26 6.33
N GLU A 376 -9.63 17.55 6.08
CA GLU A 376 -9.58 18.55 7.13
C GLU A 376 -10.98 19.11 7.36
N PHE A 377 -11.31 19.43 8.61
CA PHE A 377 -12.51 20.18 8.95
C PHE A 377 -12.14 21.39 9.79
N ASP A 378 -12.82 22.49 9.53
CA ASP A 378 -12.62 23.73 10.28
C ASP A 378 -13.52 23.71 11.52
N TYR A 379 -13.03 23.00 12.55
CA TYR A 379 -13.76 22.85 13.81
C TYR A 379 -13.95 24.19 14.53
N GLU A 380 -12.96 25.08 14.45
CA GLU A 380 -13.04 26.37 15.14
C GLU A 380 -14.09 27.27 14.52
N ASN A 381 -14.16 27.34 13.19
CA ASN A 381 -15.14 28.15 12.50
C ASN A 381 -16.55 27.58 12.69
N TRP A 382 -16.69 26.24 12.64
CA TRP A 382 -17.95 25.59 13.01
C TRP A 382 -18.36 25.88 14.46
N LYS A 383 -17.43 25.81 15.41
CA LYS A 383 -17.69 26.13 16.82
C LYS A 383 -18.09 27.60 16.97
N ARG A 384 -17.45 28.54 16.27
CA ARG A 384 -17.85 29.96 16.27
C ARG A 384 -19.27 30.13 15.70
N LEU A 385 -19.57 29.51 14.56
CA LEU A 385 -20.87 29.56 13.89
C LEU A 385 -22.01 28.91 14.70
N THR A 386 -21.70 28.00 15.62
CA THR A 386 -22.68 27.33 16.50
C THR A 386 -22.76 27.95 17.89
N SER A 387 -21.67 28.56 18.39
CA SER A 387 -21.64 29.22 19.71
C SER A 387 -22.25 30.62 19.66
N TYR A 388 -22.17 31.31 18.53
CA TYR A 388 -22.96 32.52 18.26
C TYR A 388 -24.31 32.08 17.65
N GLY A 389 -25.22 31.61 18.49
CA GLY A 389 -26.64 31.51 18.12
C GLY A 389 -27.17 32.88 17.69
N PRO A 390 -28.31 32.95 16.97
CA PRO A 390 -28.86 34.21 16.51
C PRO A 390 -29.12 35.11 17.71
N VAL A 391 -28.31 36.15 17.86
CA VAL A 391 -28.63 37.25 18.76
C VAL A 391 -29.81 37.96 18.09
N GLU A 392 -31.02 37.57 18.47
CA GLU A 392 -32.20 38.40 18.32
C GLU A 392 -31.91 39.73 19.02
N ARG A 393 -31.41 40.72 18.25
CA ARG A 393 -31.61 42.12 18.61
C ARG A 393 -33.09 42.42 18.39
N GLN A 394 -33.91 41.99 19.35
CA GLN A 394 -35.16 42.65 19.62
C GLN A 394 -34.90 43.86 20.52
N ARG A 395 -35.48 44.98 20.11
CA ARG A 395 -35.79 46.21 20.87
C ARG A 395 -34.67 47.26 21.02
N GLY A 396 -35.08 48.47 20.64
CA GLY A 396 -34.37 49.74 20.68
C GLY A 396 -34.91 50.62 19.59
#